data_AF-A0A959A2R2-F1
#
_entry.id   AF-A0A959A2R2-F1
#
_cell.length_a   1.000
_cell.length_b   1.000
_cell.length_c   1.000
_cell.angle_alpha   90.00
_cell.angle_beta   90.00
_cell.angle_gamma   90.00
#
_symmetry.space_group_name_H-M   'P 1'
#
loop_
_entity.id
_entity.type
_entity.pdbx_description
1 polymer ?
#
loop_
_entity_poly.entity_id
_entity_poly.type
_entity_poly.pdbx_seq_one_letter_code
_entity_poly.pdbx_strand_id
1 'polypeptide(L)'
;GFTGIERYPVDAGWRYEARWVPHEEGRSIDIATVLNTIEPMPNTGTIEFEREGKTHRLEVVDEGDGALFVIFADRTNAKETYGAGRFLYADPLDAEHVVIDFNKAYNPPCALNAFSTCPLPPPENRLDLAVTAGEKRYHGPH
;
A
#
# COMPACT_ATOMS: atom_id res chain seq x y z
N GLY A 1 -20.94 2.81 17.99
CA GLY A 1 -20.21 1.52 17.97
C GLY A 1 -19.59 1.34 16.60
N PHE A 2 -18.48 0.62 16.50
CA PHE A 2 -17.82 0.31 15.21
C PHE A 2 -18.68 -0.66 14.41
N THR A 3 -19.01 -0.30 13.16
CA THR A 3 -19.88 -1.11 12.28
C THR A 3 -19.11 -1.82 11.16
N GLY A 4 -17.77 -1.77 11.21
CA GLY A 4 -16.91 -2.24 10.12
C GLY A 4 -16.55 -1.13 9.13
N ILE A 5 -15.71 -1.50 8.16
CA ILE A 5 -15.28 -0.65 7.05
C ILE A 5 -15.83 -1.29 5.77
N GLU A 6 -16.51 -0.50 4.94
CA GLU A 6 -17.00 -0.95 3.65
C GLU A 6 -15.83 -1.36 2.75
N ARG A 7 -16.01 -2.42 1.94
CA ARG A 7 -15.01 -2.88 0.96
C ARG A 7 -15.62 -2.89 -0.43
N TYR A 8 -14.77 -2.74 -1.44
CA TYR A 8 -15.17 -3.13 -2.79
C TYR A 8 -15.46 -4.64 -2.84
N PRO A 9 -16.33 -5.10 -3.78
CA PRO A 9 -16.43 -6.53 -4.08
C PRO A 9 -15.06 -7.10 -4.45
N VAL A 10 -14.81 -8.34 -4.07
CA VAL A 10 -13.56 -9.03 -4.45
C VAL A 10 -13.51 -9.19 -5.97
N ASP A 11 -12.37 -8.82 -6.54
CA ASP A 11 -12.11 -8.91 -7.98
C ASP A 11 -10.73 -9.54 -8.22
N ALA A 12 -10.73 -10.68 -8.92
CA ALA A 12 -9.51 -11.40 -9.26
C ALA A 12 -8.57 -10.59 -10.17
N GLY A 13 -9.09 -9.61 -10.92
CA GLY A 13 -8.30 -8.68 -11.73
C GLY A 13 -7.48 -7.67 -10.91
N TRP A 14 -7.61 -7.69 -9.58
CA TRP A 14 -6.80 -6.91 -8.64
C TRP A 14 -5.81 -7.75 -7.83
N ARG A 15 -5.64 -9.03 -8.19
CA ARG A 15 -4.60 -9.91 -7.67
C ARG A 15 -3.58 -10.21 -8.77
N TYR A 16 -2.31 -9.95 -8.50
CA TYR A 16 -1.22 -10.16 -9.45
C TYR A 16 -0.17 -11.11 -8.87
N GLU A 17 0.33 -11.99 -9.71
CA GLU A 17 1.64 -12.62 -9.53
C GLU A 17 2.64 -11.68 -10.19
N ALA A 18 3.36 -10.95 -9.36
CA ALA A 18 4.18 -9.80 -9.73
C ALA A 18 5.67 -10.14 -9.57
N ARG A 19 6.50 -9.48 -10.37
CA ARG A 19 7.95 -9.66 -10.32
C ARG A 19 8.52 -8.98 -9.08
N TRP A 20 9.30 -9.72 -8.31
CA TRP A 20 10.09 -9.22 -7.21
C TRP A 20 11.45 -8.73 -7.73
N VAL A 21 11.84 -7.52 -7.32
CA VAL A 21 13.11 -6.90 -7.69
C VAL A 21 13.80 -6.42 -6.42
N PRO A 22 14.69 -7.23 -5.82
CA PRO A 22 15.36 -6.83 -4.59
C PRO A 22 16.29 -5.64 -4.85
N HIS A 23 16.40 -4.76 -3.87
CA HIS A 23 17.42 -3.71 -3.85
C HIS A 23 18.71 -4.21 -3.20
N GLU A 24 19.77 -3.42 -3.32
CA GLU A 24 21.01 -3.66 -2.56
C GLU A 24 20.73 -3.62 -1.04
N GLU A 25 21.41 -4.49 -0.30
CA GLU A 25 21.27 -4.56 1.15
C GLU A 25 21.61 -3.22 1.81
N GLY A 26 20.78 -2.81 2.78
CA GLY A 26 20.94 -1.54 3.49
C GLY A 26 20.38 -0.31 2.78
N ARG A 27 19.73 -0.47 1.61
CA ARG A 27 18.97 0.63 0.98
C ARG A 27 17.84 1.09 1.90
N SER A 28 17.63 2.40 1.96
CA SER A 28 16.50 3.02 2.66
C SER A 28 15.73 3.96 1.75
N ILE A 29 14.48 4.24 2.12
CA ILE A 29 13.62 5.24 1.50
C ILE A 29 13.07 6.18 2.56
N ASP A 30 13.02 7.47 2.25
CA ASP A 30 12.45 8.48 3.14
C ASP A 30 10.92 8.43 3.09
N ILE A 31 10.31 8.14 4.24
CA ILE A 31 8.86 8.07 4.38
C ILE A 31 8.38 9.24 5.23
N ALA A 32 7.54 10.09 4.63
CA ALA A 32 6.87 11.16 5.37
C ALA A 32 5.74 10.60 6.23
N THR A 33 5.44 11.22 7.36
CA THR A 33 4.28 10.86 8.19
C THR A 33 3.19 11.91 8.15
N VAL A 34 2.00 11.57 8.64
CA VAL A 34 0.89 12.52 8.84
C VAL A 34 1.23 13.68 9.79
N LEU A 35 2.29 13.58 10.60
CA LEU A 35 2.77 14.64 11.47
C LEU A 35 3.85 15.52 10.82
N ASN A 36 4.07 15.38 9.50
CA ASN A 36 5.09 16.11 8.76
C ASN A 36 6.54 15.81 9.22
N THR A 37 6.77 14.64 9.81
CA THR A 37 8.12 14.09 10.02
C THR A 37 8.55 13.27 8.79
N ILE A 38 9.86 13.09 8.63
CA ILE A 38 10.44 12.21 7.61
C ILE A 38 11.29 11.18 8.34
N GLU A 39 11.02 9.91 8.08
CA GLU A 39 11.66 8.77 8.73
C GLU A 39 12.23 7.84 7.66
N PRO A 40 13.55 7.55 7.66
CA PRO A 40 14.12 6.59 6.73
C PRO A 40 13.69 5.18 7.14
N MET A 41 13.08 4.45 6.20
CA MET A 41 12.69 3.05 6.40
C MET A 41 13.54 2.13 5.51
N PRO A 42 13.86 0.91 5.97
CA PRO A 42 14.49 -0.10 5.12
C PRO A 42 13.64 -0.32 3.85
N ASN A 43 14.30 -0.34 2.70
CA ASN A 43 13.65 -0.46 1.40
C ASN A 43 14.21 -1.69 0.67
N THR A 44 13.47 -2.79 0.77
CA THR A 44 13.98 -4.14 0.46
C THR A 44 13.94 -4.49 -1.03
N GLY A 45 13.08 -3.82 -1.79
CA GLY A 45 12.91 -4.09 -3.20
C GLY A 45 11.71 -3.37 -3.78
N THR A 46 11.37 -3.74 -5.00
CA THR A 46 10.13 -3.32 -5.66
C THR A 46 9.33 -4.49 -6.19
N ILE A 47 8.02 -4.30 -6.21
CA ILE A 47 7.06 -5.18 -6.84
C ILE A 47 6.66 -4.57 -8.17
N GLU A 48 6.80 -5.34 -9.26
CA GLU A 48 6.43 -4.91 -10.60
C GLU A 48 5.30 -5.78 -11.16
N PHE A 49 4.21 -5.14 -11.57
CA PHE A 49 3.03 -5.80 -12.15
C PHE A 49 2.55 -5.05 -13.38
N GLU A 50 1.83 -5.74 -14.27
CA GLU A 50 1.27 -5.13 -15.47
C GLU A 50 -0.23 -4.91 -15.34
N ARG A 51 -0.69 -3.74 -15.77
CA ARG A 51 -2.11 -3.44 -15.96
C ARG A 51 -2.28 -2.56 -17.19
N GLU A 52 -3.26 -2.85 -18.03
CA GLU A 52 -3.58 -2.05 -19.23
C GLU A 52 -2.35 -1.85 -20.16
N GLY A 53 -1.49 -2.87 -20.25
CA GLY A 53 -0.27 -2.84 -21.08
C GLY A 53 0.82 -1.92 -20.56
N LYS A 54 0.74 -1.48 -19.30
CA LYS A 54 1.75 -0.67 -18.62
C LYS A 54 2.30 -1.43 -17.42
N THR A 55 3.61 -1.39 -17.26
CA THR A 55 4.27 -1.83 -16.03
C THR A 55 4.12 -0.77 -14.96
N HIS A 56 3.63 -1.21 -13.80
CA HIS A 56 3.57 -0.43 -12.57
C HIS A 56 4.56 -1.00 -11.58
N ARG A 57 5.15 -0.11 -10.76
CA ARG A 57 6.18 -0.46 -9.79
C ARG A 57 5.80 0.14 -8.44
N LEU A 58 6.02 -0.62 -7.37
CA LEU A 58 5.81 -0.20 -5.99
C LEU A 58 7.05 -0.53 -5.17
N GLU A 59 7.59 0.48 -4.49
CA GLU A 59 8.62 0.35 -3.46
C GLU A 59 8.05 -0.38 -2.24
N VAL A 60 8.81 -1.35 -1.74
CA VAL A 60 8.50 -2.12 -0.53
C VAL A 60 9.36 -1.60 0.61
N VAL A 61 8.71 -1.38 1.74
CA VAL A 61 9.37 -1.08 3.01
C VAL A 61 9.30 -2.30 3.92
N ASP A 62 10.26 -2.42 4.84
CA ASP A 62 10.26 -3.43 5.90
C ASP A 62 10.17 -2.72 7.25
N GLU A 63 9.18 -3.11 8.06
CA GLU A 63 8.93 -2.56 9.40
C GLU A 63 9.78 -3.27 10.48
N GLY A 64 10.68 -4.18 10.08
CA GLY A 64 11.61 -4.92 10.93
C GLY A 64 11.21 -6.37 11.19
N ASP A 65 10.15 -6.86 10.55
CA ASP A 65 9.65 -8.22 10.66
C ASP A 65 9.83 -9.04 9.36
N GLY A 66 10.40 -8.43 8.31
CA GLY A 66 10.62 -9.04 7.02
C GLY A 66 9.37 -9.12 6.15
N ALA A 67 8.24 -8.53 6.57
CA ALA A 67 7.04 -8.46 5.75
C ALA A 67 7.24 -7.50 4.58
N LEU A 68 6.67 -7.84 3.42
CA LEU A 68 6.72 -6.99 2.23
C LEU A 68 5.61 -5.94 2.32
N PHE A 69 5.88 -4.86 3.03
CA PHE A 69 4.91 -3.81 3.31
C PHE A 69 4.90 -2.74 2.22
N VAL A 70 3.71 -2.42 1.73
CA VAL A 70 3.46 -1.41 0.69
C VAL A 70 2.51 -0.36 1.23
N ILE A 71 2.97 0.89 1.21
CA ILE A 71 2.16 2.07 1.47
C ILE A 71 1.92 2.75 0.12
N PHE A 72 0.67 2.80 -0.34
CA PHE A 72 0.37 3.29 -1.69
C PHE A 72 -0.78 4.30 -1.72
N ALA A 73 -0.76 5.13 -2.75
CA ALA A 73 -1.89 5.97 -3.15
C ALA A 73 -2.27 5.67 -4.60
N ASP A 74 -3.52 5.98 -4.94
CA ASP A 74 -4.13 5.78 -6.24
C ASP A 74 -5.27 6.80 -6.47
N ARG A 75 -5.86 6.81 -7.66
CA ARG A 75 -6.88 7.78 -8.08
C ARG A 75 -8.22 7.70 -7.33
N THR A 76 -8.44 6.64 -6.53
CA THR A 76 -9.62 6.50 -5.65
C THR A 76 -9.48 7.24 -4.31
N ASN A 77 -8.26 7.61 -3.90
CA ASN A 77 -8.04 8.29 -2.63
C ASN A 77 -8.79 9.63 -2.58
N ALA A 78 -9.28 9.97 -1.38
CA ALA A 78 -10.08 11.16 -1.07
C ALA A 78 -11.45 11.25 -1.77
N LYS A 79 -11.77 10.30 -2.67
CA LYS A 79 -13.08 10.18 -3.32
C LYS A 79 -13.86 9.00 -2.77
N GLU A 80 -13.25 7.82 -2.80
CA GLU A 80 -13.88 6.54 -2.43
C GLU A 80 -13.11 5.81 -1.32
N THR A 81 -11.79 5.98 -1.27
CA THR A 81 -10.90 5.37 -0.27
C THR A 81 -10.27 6.43 0.64
N TYR A 82 -9.57 6.01 1.70
CA TYR A 82 -8.96 6.95 2.65
C TYR A 82 -8.01 7.94 1.95
N GLY A 83 -8.03 9.21 2.37
CA GLY A 83 -7.39 10.30 1.64
C GLY A 83 -5.88 10.23 1.58
N ALA A 84 -5.23 9.71 2.63
CA ALA A 84 -3.78 9.72 2.75
C ALA A 84 -3.09 8.49 2.12
N GLY A 85 -3.86 7.51 1.61
CA GLY A 85 -3.33 6.26 1.07
C GLY A 85 -3.84 5.03 1.82
N ARG A 86 -3.37 3.85 1.40
CA ARG A 86 -3.73 2.55 1.96
C ARG A 86 -2.50 1.68 2.15
N PHE A 87 -2.67 0.69 3.02
CA PHE A 87 -1.66 -0.29 3.39
C PHE A 87 -1.95 -1.63 2.72
N LEU A 88 -0.91 -2.35 2.32
CA LEU A 88 -1.00 -3.68 1.73
C LEU A 88 0.29 -4.46 2.04
N TYR A 89 0.14 -5.72 2.45
CA TYR A 89 1.27 -6.65 2.53
C TYR A 89 1.23 -7.58 1.32
N ALA A 90 2.38 -7.77 0.68
CA ALA A 90 2.55 -8.76 -0.38
C ALA A 90 3.06 -10.08 0.21
N ASP A 91 2.63 -11.18 -0.39
CA ASP A 91 2.99 -12.54 0.03
C ASP A 91 4.07 -13.08 -0.91
N PRO A 92 5.26 -13.51 -0.42
CA PRO A 92 6.24 -14.19 -1.27
C PRO A 92 5.65 -15.43 -1.94
N LEU A 93 5.89 -15.57 -3.26
CA LEU A 93 5.47 -16.75 -4.02
C LEU A 93 6.66 -17.68 -4.26
N ASP A 94 7.76 -17.11 -4.75
CA ASP A 94 9.05 -17.76 -4.95
C ASP A 94 10.19 -16.73 -4.87
N ALA A 95 11.38 -17.07 -5.35
CA ALA A 95 12.55 -16.20 -5.29
C ALA A 95 12.45 -14.95 -6.20
N GLU A 96 11.66 -15.02 -7.27
CA GLU A 96 11.53 -13.99 -8.30
C GLU A 96 10.13 -13.37 -8.34
N HIS A 97 9.16 -13.93 -7.63
CA HIS A 97 7.77 -13.51 -7.66
C HIS A 97 7.14 -13.35 -6.28
N VAL A 98 6.19 -12.43 -6.21
CA VAL A 98 5.32 -12.18 -5.05
C VAL A 98 3.88 -12.09 -5.51
N VAL A 99 2.95 -12.38 -4.62
CA VAL A 99 1.53 -12.09 -4.81
C VAL A 99 1.21 -10.73 -4.20
N ILE A 100 0.75 -9.80 -5.03
CA ILE A 100 0.17 -8.54 -4.58
C ILE A 100 -1.35 -8.56 -4.84
N ASP A 101 -2.12 -8.52 -3.77
CA ASP A 101 -3.59 -8.62 -3.82
C ASP A 101 -4.24 -7.36 -3.26
N PHE A 102 -4.61 -6.42 -4.14
CA PHE A 102 -5.22 -5.16 -3.72
C PHE A 102 -6.59 -5.34 -3.06
N ASN A 103 -7.23 -6.52 -3.13
CA ASN A 103 -8.43 -6.82 -2.35
C ASN A 103 -8.15 -6.85 -0.84
N LYS A 104 -6.89 -7.10 -0.45
CA LYS A 104 -6.43 -7.06 0.93
C LYS A 104 -6.00 -5.67 1.39
N ALA A 105 -5.98 -4.66 0.51
CA ALA A 105 -5.62 -3.30 0.88
C ALA A 105 -6.58 -2.75 1.94
N TYR A 106 -6.04 -2.13 2.98
CA TYR A 106 -6.78 -1.66 4.13
C TYR A 106 -6.42 -0.23 4.52
N ASN A 107 -7.31 0.43 5.26
CA ASN A 107 -7.07 1.78 5.73
C ASN A 107 -6.06 1.77 6.90
N PRO A 108 -5.08 2.68 6.90
CA PRO A 108 -4.12 2.75 7.99
C PRO A 108 -4.80 3.19 9.31
N PRO A 109 -4.23 2.89 10.50
CA PRO A 109 -4.89 3.18 11.79
C PRO A 109 -5.30 4.64 12.01
N CYS A 110 -4.56 5.59 11.46
CA CYS A 110 -4.89 7.02 11.46
C CYS A 110 -6.20 7.36 10.73
N ALA A 111 -6.71 6.47 9.88
CA ALA A 111 -8.04 6.56 9.28
C ALA A 111 -9.17 6.18 10.24
N LEU A 112 -8.86 5.78 11.47
CA LEU A 112 -9.84 5.43 12.51
C LEU A 112 -9.66 6.26 13.78
N ASN A 113 -8.47 6.84 13.97
CA ASN A 113 -8.09 7.56 15.17
C ASN A 113 -7.08 8.68 14.82
N ALA A 114 -7.43 9.94 15.12
CA ALA A 114 -6.59 11.10 14.88
C ALA A 114 -5.25 11.12 15.67
N PHE A 115 -5.09 10.28 16.70
CA PHE A 115 -3.88 10.24 17.53
C PHE A 115 -2.79 9.30 17.00
N SER A 116 -3.05 8.55 15.93
CA SER A 116 -2.07 7.63 15.35
C SER A 116 -1.22 8.30 14.28
N THR A 117 0.11 8.22 14.41
CA THR A 117 1.04 8.61 13.35
C THR A 117 1.16 7.47 12.34
N CYS A 118 0.83 7.73 11.09
CA CYS A 118 1.02 6.77 10.00
C CYS A 118 2.05 7.29 8.99
N PRO A 119 2.82 6.37 8.38
CA PRO A 119 3.56 6.68 7.17
C PRO A 119 2.62 7.02 6.00
N LEU A 120 3.09 7.90 5.13
CA LEU A 120 2.44 8.31 3.88
C LEU A 120 3.06 7.60 2.69
N PRO A 121 2.29 7.37 1.60
CA PRO A 121 2.83 6.80 0.37
C PRO A 121 3.96 7.65 -0.19
N PRO A 122 5.16 7.07 -0.40
CA PRO A 122 6.24 7.76 -1.09
C PRO A 122 5.82 8.12 -2.52
N PRO A 123 6.44 9.12 -3.16
CA PRO A 123 6.10 9.53 -4.52
C PRO A 123 6.05 8.37 -5.52
N GLU A 124 6.96 7.40 -5.38
CA GLU A 124 7.09 6.20 -6.20
C GLU A 124 5.88 5.26 -6.09
N ASN A 125 5.16 5.28 -4.96
CA ASN A 125 4.00 4.44 -4.70
C ASN A 125 2.66 5.14 -4.98
N ARG A 126 2.67 6.23 -5.76
CA ARG A 126 1.46 6.95 -6.17
C ARG A 126 1.06 6.50 -7.56
N LEU A 127 0.19 5.48 -7.61
CA LEU A 127 -0.26 4.86 -8.84
C LEU A 127 -1.20 5.80 -9.61
N ASP A 128 -0.95 5.93 -10.91
CA ASP A 128 -1.88 6.59 -11.83
C ASP A 128 -3.04 5.65 -12.27
N LEU A 129 -3.57 4.88 -11.31
CA LEU A 129 -4.63 3.89 -11.49
C LEU A 129 -5.78 4.18 -10.53
N ALA A 130 -7.01 3.80 -10.87
CA ALA A 130 -8.10 3.75 -9.90
C ALA A 130 -8.20 2.34 -9.35
N VAL A 131 -7.67 2.10 -8.14
CA VAL A 131 -7.64 0.77 -7.52
C VAL A 131 -8.96 0.51 -6.79
N THR A 132 -9.94 -0.04 -7.53
CA THR A 132 -11.29 -0.35 -7.04
C THR A 132 -11.38 -1.72 -6.35
N ALA A 133 -10.44 -1.99 -5.45
CA ALA A 133 -10.38 -3.18 -4.62
C ALA A 133 -9.99 -2.82 -3.18
N GLY A 134 -10.30 -3.67 -2.22
CA GLY A 134 -9.94 -3.47 -0.81
C GLY A 134 -10.90 -2.56 -0.04
N GLU A 135 -10.43 -1.99 1.07
CA GLU A 135 -11.23 -1.12 1.91
C GLU A 135 -11.50 0.24 1.26
N LYS A 136 -12.75 0.69 1.42
CA LYS A 136 -13.20 2.06 1.15
C LYS A 136 -12.98 2.93 2.38
N ARG A 137 -13.23 4.23 2.23
CA ARG A 137 -13.10 5.19 3.32
C ARG A 137 -13.99 4.81 4.52
N TYR A 138 -13.43 4.89 5.71
CA TYR A 138 -14.22 4.79 6.94
C TYR A 138 -15.05 6.07 7.17
N HIS A 139 -16.35 5.89 7.40
CA HIS A 139 -17.34 6.97 7.58
C HIS A 139 -17.78 7.16 9.05
N GLY A 140 -17.24 6.36 9.98
CA GLY A 140 -17.55 6.53 11.40
C GLY A 140 -16.80 7.71 12.03
N PRO A 141 -17.03 7.97 13.33
CA PRO A 141 -16.32 9.03 14.04
C PRO A 141 -14.80 8.76 14.04
N HIS A 142 -14.03 9.81 13.73
CA HIS A 142 -12.56 9.88 13.71
C HIS A 142 -12.06 10.69 14.90
#